data_AF-A0A7X7E143-F1
#
_entry.id   AF-A0A7X7E143-F1
#
_cell.length_a   1.000
_cell.length_b   1.000
_cell.length_c   1.000
_cell.angle_alpha   90.00
_cell.angle_beta   90.00
_cell.angle_gamma   90.00
#
_symmetry.space_group_name_H-M   'P 1'
#
loop_
_entity.id
_entity.type
_entity.pdbx_description
1 polymer ?
#
loop_
_entity_poly.entity_id
_entity_poly.type
_entity_poly.pdbx_seq_one_letter_code
_entity_poly.pdbx_strand_id
1 'polypeptide(L)'
;MIRFIPKFVIFTVTICLFTTLPGAKMSESGIDGAVPQFDFDAHWSRYDSLQREGLTQSAVKEAELLYTNAKKLNNIQEMIRALLASFSQSSRKDENSYVKAVNRIESELATSKFPVTSVLHIILAEHLYQFYSQNRYRFMNRSQTTNFDRQDIKTWDLNTYFEKTLSEYRKALENPDELQKIKISSLGGLITSPNDFGDVRPTLYDIIAHRVISYLSDEEPDLVQPSYKFEIDNPAFLGSVDHFTKLTITSKDSLSTKFQTIKLYQDLIRFHSKNGFTEALVDV
;
A
#
# COMPACT_ATOMS: atom_id res chain seq x y z
N MET A 1 -4.36 -15.25 28.56
CA MET A 1 -4.72 -13.86 28.22
C MET A 1 -3.60 -13.31 27.34
N ILE A 2 -3.65 -13.63 26.03
CA ILE A 2 -2.61 -13.28 25.07
C ILE A 2 -2.86 -11.84 24.64
N ARG A 3 -1.96 -10.93 25.02
CA ARG A 3 -2.00 -9.53 24.59
C ARG A 3 -1.68 -9.48 23.09
N PHE A 4 -2.68 -9.20 22.27
CA PHE A 4 -2.53 -8.80 20.88
C PHE A 4 -1.73 -7.49 20.85
N ILE A 5 -0.48 -7.56 20.41
CA ILE A 5 0.32 -6.37 20.12
C ILE A 5 -0.17 -5.87 18.75
N PRO A 6 -0.73 -4.65 18.64
CA PRO A 6 -1.13 -4.13 17.35
C PRO A 6 0.11 -3.98 16.48
N LYS A 7 0.17 -4.70 15.36
CA LYS A 7 1.22 -4.57 14.35
C LYS A 7 1.05 -3.20 13.69
N PHE A 8 1.79 -2.20 14.15
CA PHE A 8 1.83 -0.90 13.50
C PHE A 8 2.55 -1.03 12.17
N VAL A 9 1.83 -0.89 11.05
CA VAL A 9 2.43 -0.65 9.74
C VAL A 9 2.93 0.79 9.74
N ILE A 10 4.16 0.98 10.21
CA ILE A 10 4.87 2.25 10.02
C ILE A 10 5.57 2.10 8.68
N PHE A 11 5.17 2.89 7.68
CA PHE A 11 6.00 3.15 6.50
C PHE A 11 7.29 3.83 7.00
N THR A 12 8.29 3.03 7.34
CA THR A 12 9.62 3.50 7.70
C THR A 12 10.44 3.51 6.42
N VAL A 13 10.70 4.70 5.88
CA VAL A 13 11.75 4.89 4.88
C VAL A 13 13.08 4.65 5.60
N THR A 14 13.54 3.40 5.61
CA THR A 14 14.82 3.04 6.20
C THR A 14 15.90 3.30 5.16
N ILE A 15 16.61 4.42 5.29
CA ILE A 15 17.76 4.77 4.46
C ILE A 15 18.96 3.94 4.92
N CYS A 16 19.31 2.87 4.19
CA CYS A 16 20.58 2.18 4.36
C CYS A 16 21.69 2.99 3.68
N LEU A 17 22.54 3.67 4.47
CA LEU A 17 23.80 4.24 3.98
C LEU A 17 24.77 3.11 3.60
N PHE A 18 24.86 2.77 2.32
CA PHE A 18 26.01 2.03 1.78
C PHE A 18 27.05 3.02 1.28
N THR A 19 28.12 3.21 2.06
CA THR A 19 29.32 3.92 1.61
C THR A 19 30.16 2.98 0.76
N THR A 20 30.12 3.16 -0.57
CA THR A 20 31.14 2.61 -1.45
C THR A 20 31.69 3.73 -2.33
N LEU A 21 32.92 4.15 -2.02
CA LEU A 21 33.81 4.79 -3.01
C LEU A 21 34.29 3.69 -3.95
N PRO A 22 34.32 3.93 -5.28
CA PRO A 22 35.63 4.15 -5.88
C PRO A 22 35.66 5.08 -7.11
N GLY A 23 36.82 5.72 -7.30
CA GLY A 23 37.48 5.78 -8.62
C GLY A 23 37.08 6.91 -9.56
N ALA A 24 37.90 7.95 -9.60
CA ALA A 24 37.91 8.96 -10.65
C ALA A 24 38.26 8.36 -12.03
N LYS A 25 37.54 8.80 -13.09
CA LYS A 25 38.08 8.96 -14.45
C LYS A 25 37.40 10.14 -15.15
N MET A 26 38.24 11.01 -15.71
CA MET A 26 37.89 12.22 -16.44
C MET A 26 37.45 11.94 -17.89
N SER A 27 36.56 12.81 -18.37
CA SER A 27 36.50 13.45 -19.70
C SER A 27 36.15 12.59 -20.93
N GLU A 28 34.93 12.78 -21.43
CA GLU A 28 34.71 13.09 -22.85
C GLU A 28 33.77 14.30 -22.98
N SER A 29 34.26 15.31 -23.68
CA SER A 29 33.58 16.55 -24.02
C SER A 29 32.65 16.32 -25.22
N GLY A 30 31.34 16.44 -25.00
CA GLY A 30 30.33 16.58 -26.04
C GLY A 30 29.40 17.73 -25.67
N ILE A 31 29.43 18.81 -26.46
CA ILE A 31 28.53 19.94 -26.34
C ILE A 31 27.21 19.53 -27.00
N ASP A 32 26.32 18.91 -26.23
CA ASP A 32 24.89 18.89 -26.51
C ASP A 32 24.22 19.69 -25.40
N GLY A 33 23.38 20.65 -25.78
CA GLY A 33 22.61 21.48 -24.85
C GLY A 33 21.65 20.63 -24.03
N ALA A 34 22.14 20.07 -22.93
CA ALA A 34 21.34 19.35 -21.96
C ALA A 34 20.43 20.37 -21.24
N VAL A 35 19.13 20.28 -21.50
CA VAL A 35 18.13 20.84 -20.59
C VAL A 35 18.45 20.26 -19.20
N PRO A 36 18.59 21.07 -18.14
CA PRO A 36 18.96 20.53 -16.83
C PRO A 36 17.98 19.43 -16.43
N GLN A 37 18.46 18.19 -16.37
CA GLN A 37 17.69 17.06 -15.86
C GLN A 37 17.36 17.36 -14.40
N PHE A 38 16.11 17.16 -14.00
CA PHE A 38 15.70 17.37 -12.61
C PHE A 38 16.47 16.42 -11.69
N ASP A 39 17.27 16.99 -10.78
CA ASP A 39 18.14 16.24 -9.88
C ASP A 39 17.38 15.80 -8.62
N PHE A 40 16.81 14.60 -8.67
CA PHE A 40 16.07 14.02 -7.54
C PHE A 40 16.93 13.91 -6.27
N ASP A 41 18.21 13.57 -6.38
CA ASP A 41 19.08 13.33 -5.23
C ASP A 41 19.39 14.63 -4.48
N ALA A 42 19.62 15.72 -5.22
CA ALA A 42 19.77 17.05 -4.62
C ALA A 42 18.50 17.49 -3.90
N HIS A 43 17.33 17.27 -4.52
CA HIS A 43 16.04 17.62 -3.93
C HIS A 43 15.69 16.76 -2.70
N TRP A 44 16.04 15.47 -2.69
CA TRP A 44 15.91 14.62 -1.51
C TRP A 44 16.86 15.04 -0.38
N SER A 45 18.11 15.35 -0.71
CA SER A 45 19.08 15.86 0.26
C SER A 45 18.58 17.15 0.92
N ARG A 46 17.93 18.02 0.14
CA ARG A 46 17.27 19.23 0.64
C ARG A 46 16.06 18.90 1.51
N TYR A 47 15.17 18.02 1.06
CA TYR A 47 14.04 17.55 1.86
C TYR A 47 14.49 17.04 3.23
N ASP A 48 15.52 16.20 3.28
CA ASP A 48 16.06 15.65 4.52
C ASP A 48 16.64 16.74 5.44
N SER A 49 17.33 17.74 4.88
CA SER A 49 17.81 18.89 5.67
C SER A 49 16.65 19.67 6.31
N LEU A 50 15.60 19.95 5.52
CA LEU A 50 14.41 20.65 5.99
C LEU A 50 13.70 19.87 7.11
N GLN A 51 13.68 18.54 7.04
CA GLN A 51 13.15 17.70 8.11
C GLN A 51 13.99 17.80 9.39
N ARG A 52 15.32 17.72 9.28
CA ARG A 52 16.23 17.84 10.44
C ARG A 52 16.11 19.21 11.14
N GLU A 53 15.85 20.25 10.37
CA GLU A 53 15.65 21.62 10.87
C GLU A 53 14.23 21.87 11.41
N GLY A 54 13.33 20.88 11.34
CA GLY A 54 11.93 21.03 11.77
C GLY A 54 11.07 21.92 10.85
N LEU A 55 11.56 22.23 9.64
CA LEU A 55 10.89 23.09 8.66
C LEU A 55 9.86 22.31 7.85
N THR A 56 8.85 21.74 8.52
CA THR A 56 7.88 20.81 7.93
C THR A 56 7.15 21.37 6.70
N GLN A 57 6.81 22.67 6.68
CA GLN A 57 6.07 23.24 5.54
C GLN A 57 6.97 23.35 4.31
N SER A 58 8.25 23.68 4.51
CA SER A 58 9.24 23.68 3.43
C SER A 58 9.49 22.27 2.94
N ALA A 59 9.58 21.28 3.85
CA ALA A 59 9.72 19.87 3.47
C ALA A 59 8.51 19.36 2.65
N VAL A 60 7.27 19.75 3.00
CA VAL A 60 6.08 19.45 2.18
C VAL A 60 6.21 20.07 0.79
N LYS A 61 6.60 21.34 0.68
CA LYS A 61 6.78 22.01 -0.63
C LYS A 61 7.85 21.32 -1.48
N GLU A 62 8.94 20.88 -0.85
CA GLU A 62 10.00 20.14 -1.54
C GLU A 62 9.51 18.78 -2.05
N ALA A 63 8.75 18.05 -1.24
CA ALA A 63 8.11 16.80 -1.62
C ALA A 63 7.10 16.98 -2.77
N GLU A 64 6.30 18.04 -2.77
CA GLU A 64 5.38 18.34 -3.89
C GLU A 64 6.13 18.70 -5.18
N LEU A 65 7.30 19.34 -5.08
CA LEU A 65 8.17 19.61 -6.22
C LEU A 65 8.74 18.31 -6.80
N LEU A 66 9.26 17.42 -5.95
CA LEU A 66 9.70 16.07 -6.31
C LEU A 66 8.56 15.31 -7.01
N TYR A 67 7.35 15.32 -6.43
CA TYR A 67 6.17 14.65 -6.96
C TYR A 67 5.80 15.16 -8.36
N THR A 68 5.74 16.48 -8.53
CA THR A 68 5.37 17.11 -9.80
C THR A 68 6.35 16.77 -10.92
N ASN A 69 7.65 16.77 -10.62
CA ASN A 69 8.67 16.40 -11.61
C ASN A 69 8.69 14.90 -11.89
N ALA A 70 8.54 14.06 -10.86
CA ALA A 70 8.39 12.61 -11.03
C ALA A 70 7.20 12.25 -11.94
N LYS A 71 6.06 12.92 -11.73
CA LYS A 71 4.86 12.74 -12.58
C LYS A 71 5.12 13.16 -14.03
N LYS A 72 5.79 14.30 -14.26
CA LYS A 72 6.16 14.76 -15.62
C LYS A 72 7.12 13.79 -16.32
N LEU A 73 8.04 13.20 -15.57
CA LEU A 73 9.05 12.26 -16.07
C LEU A 73 8.56 10.81 -16.10
N ASN A 74 7.32 10.54 -15.69
CA ASN A 74 6.77 9.20 -15.49
C ASN A 74 7.65 8.30 -14.59
N ASN A 75 8.37 8.90 -13.64
CA ASN A 75 9.16 8.16 -12.66
C ASN A 75 8.25 7.72 -11.49
N ILE A 76 7.71 6.51 -11.61
CA ILE A 76 6.73 5.97 -10.67
C ILE A 76 7.31 5.84 -9.26
N GLN A 77 8.56 5.38 -9.14
CA GLN A 77 9.26 5.26 -7.86
C GLN A 77 9.31 6.61 -7.15
N GLU A 78 9.87 7.63 -7.81
CA GLU A 78 10.00 8.96 -7.20
C GLU A 78 8.66 9.61 -6.93
N MET A 79 7.66 9.34 -7.76
CA MET A 79 6.31 9.85 -7.56
C MET A 79 5.67 9.28 -6.29
N ILE A 80 5.78 7.97 -6.06
CA ILE A 80 5.26 7.33 -4.84
C ILE A 80 6.03 7.82 -3.61
N ARG A 81 7.36 7.88 -3.69
CA ARG A 81 8.22 8.34 -2.59
C ARG A 81 7.86 9.75 -2.17
N ALA A 82 7.73 10.66 -3.13
CA ALA A 82 7.40 12.05 -2.92
C ALA A 82 5.99 12.23 -2.32
N LEU A 83 5.00 11.45 -2.79
CA LEU A 83 3.64 11.50 -2.27
C LEU A 83 3.57 11.04 -0.80
N LEU A 84 4.19 9.91 -0.47
CA LEU A 84 4.25 9.42 0.91
C LEU A 84 5.02 10.38 1.82
N ALA A 85 6.11 10.95 1.33
CA ALA A 85 6.89 11.97 2.03
C ALA A 85 6.07 13.23 2.32
N SER A 86 5.22 13.68 1.39
CA SER A 86 4.38 14.86 1.60
C SER A 86 3.28 14.61 2.63
N PHE A 87 2.67 13.41 2.63
CA PHE A 87 1.70 13.01 3.66
C PHE A 87 2.32 12.89 5.05
N SER A 88 3.49 12.25 5.15
CA SER A 88 4.23 12.09 6.41
C SER A 88 4.58 13.44 7.06
N GLN A 89 4.92 14.45 6.27
CA GLN A 89 5.19 15.79 6.80
C GLN A 89 3.89 16.55 7.12
N SER A 90 2.87 16.43 6.26
CA SER A 90 1.60 17.10 6.48
C SER A 90 0.91 16.67 7.79
N SER A 91 1.07 15.39 8.18
CA SER A 91 0.50 14.86 9.42
C SER A 91 1.10 15.43 10.71
N ARG A 92 2.30 16.01 10.66
CA ARG A 92 2.95 16.61 11.83
C ARG A 92 2.38 17.97 12.25
N LYS A 93 1.58 18.60 11.39
CA LYS A 93 1.11 19.98 11.60
C LYS A 93 -0.41 20.14 11.59
N ASP A 94 -1.12 19.17 11.04
CA ASP A 94 -2.54 19.32 10.76
C ASP A 94 -3.31 18.09 11.24
N GLU A 95 -4.21 18.30 12.19
CA GLU A 95 -5.13 17.28 12.69
C GLU A 95 -6.08 16.77 11.58
N ASN A 96 -6.30 17.57 10.53
CA ASN A 96 -7.08 17.21 9.35
C ASN A 96 -6.25 16.57 8.23
N SER A 97 -4.96 16.33 8.45
CA SER A 97 -4.04 15.73 7.46
C SER A 97 -4.57 14.42 6.89
N TYR A 98 -5.24 13.59 7.71
CA TYR A 98 -5.83 12.33 7.25
C TYR A 98 -6.91 12.55 6.18
N VAL A 99 -7.84 13.48 6.40
CA VAL A 99 -8.90 13.83 5.44
C VAL A 99 -8.29 14.42 4.17
N LYS A 100 -7.31 15.32 4.31
CA LYS A 100 -6.62 15.94 3.17
C LYS A 100 -5.86 14.92 2.32
N ALA A 101 -5.21 13.95 2.94
CA ALA A 101 -4.51 12.88 2.24
C ALA A 101 -5.49 12.00 1.46
N VAL A 102 -6.64 11.60 2.04
CA VAL A 102 -7.70 10.88 1.31
C VAL A 102 -8.14 11.67 0.08
N ASN A 103 -8.54 12.92 0.25
CA ASN A 103 -9.01 13.76 -0.85
C ASN A 103 -7.93 13.97 -1.93
N ARG A 104 -6.66 14.07 -1.53
CA ARG A 104 -5.53 14.15 -2.46
C ARG A 104 -5.36 12.85 -3.25
N ILE A 105 -5.36 11.69 -2.59
CA ILE A 105 -5.21 10.41 -3.28
C ILE A 105 -6.38 10.17 -4.25
N GLU A 106 -7.61 10.49 -3.85
CA GLU A 106 -8.78 10.37 -4.73
C GLU A 106 -8.69 11.29 -5.96
N SER A 107 -8.16 12.51 -5.79
CA SER A 107 -7.87 13.40 -6.92
C SER A 107 -6.80 12.85 -7.85
N GLU A 108 -5.75 12.21 -7.32
CA GLU A 108 -4.70 11.62 -8.16
C GLU A 108 -5.21 10.37 -8.89
N LEU A 109 -6.03 9.54 -8.21
CA LEU A 109 -6.67 8.36 -8.79
C LEU A 109 -7.45 8.70 -10.06
N ALA A 110 -8.17 9.83 -10.08
CA ALA A 110 -8.97 10.29 -11.22
C ALA A 110 -8.15 10.52 -12.52
N THR A 111 -6.82 10.70 -12.42
CA THR A 111 -5.94 10.94 -13.59
C THR A 111 -4.83 9.91 -13.74
N SER A 112 -4.69 9.01 -12.78
CA SER A 112 -3.65 7.98 -12.75
C SER A 112 -3.91 6.89 -13.79
N LYS A 113 -2.84 6.19 -14.18
CA LYS A 113 -2.92 4.99 -15.03
C LYS A 113 -2.18 3.84 -14.35
N PHE A 114 -2.47 2.62 -14.77
CA PHE A 114 -1.71 1.45 -14.34
C PHE A 114 -0.20 1.64 -14.62
N PRO A 115 0.69 1.24 -13.68
CA PRO A 115 0.42 0.59 -12.40
C PRO A 115 0.21 1.54 -11.22
N VAL A 116 0.34 2.85 -11.44
CA VAL A 116 0.19 3.87 -10.40
C VAL A 116 -1.17 3.79 -9.73
N THR A 117 -2.23 3.57 -10.52
CA THR A 117 -3.61 3.45 -10.00
C THR A 117 -3.72 2.36 -8.93
N SER A 118 -3.16 1.16 -9.17
CA SER A 118 -3.15 0.07 -8.19
C SER A 118 -2.39 0.45 -6.92
N VAL A 119 -1.26 1.15 -7.06
CA VAL A 119 -0.46 1.64 -5.93
C VAL A 119 -1.23 2.70 -5.11
N LEU A 120 -1.92 3.62 -5.78
CA LEU A 120 -2.71 4.64 -5.09
C LEU A 120 -3.91 4.03 -4.36
N HIS A 121 -4.56 3.01 -4.94
CA HIS A 121 -5.64 2.28 -4.27
C HIS A 121 -5.14 1.56 -3.00
N ILE A 122 -3.99 0.90 -3.04
CA ILE A 122 -3.44 0.25 -1.84
C ILE A 122 -3.04 1.30 -0.78
N ILE A 123 -2.41 2.41 -1.17
CA ILE A 123 -2.08 3.49 -0.23
C ILE A 123 -3.36 4.08 0.39
N LEU A 124 -4.42 4.27 -0.40
CA LEU A 124 -5.69 4.78 0.11
C LEU A 124 -6.33 3.79 1.10
N ALA A 125 -6.35 2.50 0.79
CA ALA A 125 -6.91 1.48 1.67
C ALA A 125 -6.17 1.41 3.02
N GLU A 126 -4.85 1.51 2.99
CA GLU A 126 -4.00 1.51 4.19
C GLU A 126 -4.17 2.79 5.02
N HIS A 127 -4.20 3.94 4.33
CA HIS A 127 -4.36 5.24 4.96
C HIS A 127 -5.76 5.46 5.54
N LEU A 128 -6.77 4.87 4.88
CA LEU A 128 -8.02 4.55 5.54
C LEU A 128 -7.64 3.66 6.71
N TYR A 129 -7.53 2.33 6.61
CA TYR A 129 -7.39 1.42 7.76
C TYR A 129 -6.65 1.97 9.00
N GLN A 130 -5.48 2.59 8.84
CA GLN A 130 -4.75 3.32 9.88
C GLN A 130 -5.58 4.39 10.65
N PHE A 131 -6.32 5.26 9.94
CA PHE A 131 -7.22 6.24 10.54
C PHE A 131 -8.24 5.58 11.48
N TYR A 132 -8.86 4.49 11.06
CA TYR A 132 -9.78 3.69 11.87
C TYR A 132 -9.06 3.10 13.07
N SER A 133 -7.93 2.42 12.87
CA SER A 133 -7.17 1.80 13.96
C SER A 133 -6.81 2.83 15.04
N GLN A 134 -6.45 4.05 14.66
CA GLN A 134 -6.14 5.14 15.59
C GLN A 134 -7.38 5.73 16.28
N ASN A 135 -8.54 5.65 15.65
CA ASN A 135 -9.79 6.23 16.14
C ASN A 135 -10.81 5.16 16.59
N ARG A 136 -10.40 3.90 16.77
CA ARG A 136 -11.27 2.74 17.03
C ARG A 136 -12.25 2.98 18.17
N TYR A 137 -11.79 3.60 19.26
CA TYR A 137 -12.61 3.97 20.42
C TYR A 137 -13.75 4.94 20.10
N ARG A 138 -13.61 5.78 19.07
CA ARG A 138 -14.65 6.73 18.64
C ARG A 138 -15.75 6.02 17.86
N PHE A 139 -15.41 5.01 17.07
CA PHE A 139 -16.36 4.23 16.28
C PHE A 139 -17.24 3.34 17.17
N MET A 140 -16.67 2.74 18.23
CA MET A 140 -17.43 1.91 19.18
C MET A 140 -18.52 2.67 19.95
N ASN A 141 -18.41 4.01 20.05
CA ASN A 141 -19.31 4.85 20.84
C ASN A 141 -20.30 5.66 19.99
N ARG A 142 -20.36 5.45 18.66
CA ARG A 142 -21.25 6.18 17.76
C ARG A 142 -22.40 5.29 17.27
N SER A 143 -23.64 5.77 17.38
CA SER A 143 -24.74 5.29 16.55
C SER A 143 -24.55 5.78 15.09
N GLN A 144 -25.27 5.19 14.14
CA GLN A 144 -25.23 5.57 12.71
C GLN A 144 -25.26 7.09 12.53
N THR A 145 -24.36 7.62 11.68
CA THR A 145 -24.12 9.06 11.58
C THR A 145 -25.26 9.78 10.86
N THR A 146 -25.83 10.80 11.53
CA THR A 146 -26.93 11.62 10.97
C THR A 146 -26.44 12.74 10.05
N ASN A 147 -25.15 13.08 10.09
CA ASN A 147 -24.51 14.14 9.29
C ASN A 147 -23.38 13.55 8.42
N PHE A 148 -23.72 12.60 7.55
CA PHE A 148 -22.77 11.94 6.65
C PHE A 148 -22.26 12.90 5.57
N ASP A 149 -20.93 13.04 5.47
CA ASP A 149 -20.23 13.72 4.37
C ASP A 149 -19.23 12.75 3.74
N ARG A 150 -19.39 12.49 2.44
CA ARG A 150 -18.49 11.62 1.67
C ARG A 150 -17.04 12.15 1.65
N GLN A 151 -16.81 13.46 1.76
CA GLN A 151 -15.46 14.02 1.70
C GLN A 151 -14.79 14.17 3.08
N ASP A 152 -15.51 13.89 4.16
CA ASP A 152 -14.97 13.88 5.52
C ASP A 152 -15.12 12.50 6.15
N ILE A 153 -14.02 11.72 6.10
CA ILE A 153 -13.94 10.38 6.71
C ILE A 153 -14.25 10.37 8.21
N LYS A 154 -14.22 11.52 8.91
CA LYS A 154 -14.61 11.62 10.32
C LYS A 154 -16.11 11.52 10.52
N THR A 155 -16.91 11.69 9.48
CA THR A 155 -18.38 11.59 9.52
C THR A 155 -18.87 10.19 9.14
N TRP A 156 -17.97 9.31 8.69
CA TRP A 156 -18.34 7.97 8.28
C TRP A 156 -18.64 7.10 9.48
N ASP A 157 -19.63 6.22 9.33
CA ASP A 157 -19.85 5.13 10.26
C ASP A 157 -18.89 3.97 9.97
N LEU A 158 -18.93 2.96 10.85
CA LEU A 158 -18.03 1.81 10.78
C LEU A 158 -18.24 1.00 9.49
N ASN A 159 -19.48 0.83 9.05
CA ASN A 159 -19.81 0.06 7.85
C ASN A 159 -19.27 0.74 6.60
N THR A 160 -19.55 2.03 6.43
CA THR A 160 -19.03 2.84 5.31
C THR A 160 -17.52 2.71 5.22
N TYR A 161 -16.86 2.77 6.36
CA TYR A 161 -15.42 2.70 6.43
C TYR A 161 -14.86 1.36 5.94
N PHE A 162 -15.41 0.25 6.44
CA PHE A 162 -14.98 -1.08 6.04
C PHE A 162 -15.32 -1.38 4.58
N GLU A 163 -16.50 -0.99 4.11
CA GLU A 163 -16.91 -1.15 2.71
C GLU A 163 -15.99 -0.37 1.76
N LYS A 164 -15.70 0.90 2.08
CA LYS A 164 -14.78 1.72 1.29
C LYS A 164 -13.37 1.14 1.30
N THR A 165 -12.84 0.78 2.48
CA THR A 165 -11.50 0.21 2.60
C THR A 165 -11.38 -1.09 1.79
N LEU A 166 -12.37 -1.99 1.90
CA LEU A 166 -12.42 -3.22 1.10
C LEU A 166 -12.54 -2.93 -0.41
N SER A 167 -13.35 -1.95 -0.79
CA SER A 167 -13.48 -1.52 -2.19
C SER A 167 -12.14 -1.07 -2.76
N GLU A 168 -11.38 -0.26 -2.02
CA GLU A 168 -10.06 0.21 -2.47
C GLU A 168 -9.04 -0.93 -2.55
N TYR A 169 -9.02 -1.86 -1.59
CA TYR A 169 -8.19 -3.08 -1.68
C TYR A 169 -8.52 -3.92 -2.94
N ARG A 170 -9.80 -4.08 -3.27
CA ARG A 170 -10.22 -4.82 -4.46
C ARG A 170 -9.78 -4.14 -5.75
N LYS A 171 -9.89 -2.81 -5.83
CA LYS A 171 -9.39 -2.04 -6.97
C LYS A 171 -7.87 -2.11 -7.11
N ALA A 172 -7.14 -2.16 -5.98
CA ALA A 172 -5.69 -2.34 -6.00
C ALA A 172 -5.27 -3.67 -6.65
N LEU A 173 -6.09 -4.72 -6.50
CA LEU A 173 -5.87 -6.05 -7.07
C LEU A 173 -6.41 -6.23 -8.50
N GLU A 174 -6.97 -5.19 -9.13
CA GLU A 174 -7.40 -5.28 -10.53
C GLU A 174 -6.20 -5.60 -11.45
N ASN A 175 -6.43 -6.49 -12.43
CA ASN A 175 -5.42 -6.99 -13.37
C ASN A 175 -4.26 -7.76 -12.70
N PRO A 176 -4.56 -8.86 -11.98
CA PRO A 176 -3.54 -9.64 -11.26
C PRO A 176 -2.40 -10.11 -12.16
N ASP A 177 -2.68 -10.51 -13.41
CA ASP A 177 -1.66 -10.96 -14.37
C ASP A 177 -0.64 -9.85 -14.71
N GLU A 178 -1.07 -8.58 -14.74
CA GLU A 178 -0.16 -7.45 -14.97
C GLU A 178 0.60 -7.06 -13.70
N LEU A 179 -0.06 -7.14 -12.54
CA LEU A 179 0.59 -6.90 -11.24
C LEU A 179 1.72 -7.91 -10.97
N GLN A 180 1.52 -9.18 -11.35
CA GLN A 180 2.51 -10.25 -11.23
C GLN A 180 3.75 -10.05 -12.11
N LYS A 181 3.71 -9.14 -13.11
CA LYS A 181 4.87 -8.82 -13.95
C LYS A 181 5.74 -7.70 -13.37
N ILE A 182 5.21 -6.93 -12.41
CA ILE A 182 5.89 -5.77 -11.85
C ILE A 182 6.71 -6.23 -10.66
N LYS A 183 8.03 -6.23 -10.81
CA LYS A 183 8.95 -6.57 -9.71
C LYS A 183 8.94 -5.47 -8.66
N ILE A 184 8.88 -5.84 -7.38
CA ILE A 184 8.92 -4.84 -6.31
C ILE A 184 10.23 -4.04 -6.29
N SER A 185 11.32 -4.68 -6.74
CA SER A 185 12.64 -4.06 -6.87
C SER A 185 12.65 -2.85 -7.82
N SER A 186 11.76 -2.80 -8.83
CA SER A 186 11.65 -1.64 -9.73
C SER A 186 10.90 -0.46 -9.11
N LEU A 187 10.31 -0.64 -7.92
CA LEU A 187 9.62 0.41 -7.16
C LEU A 187 10.45 0.90 -5.95
N GLY A 188 11.71 0.49 -5.84
CA GLY A 188 12.65 0.99 -4.84
C GLY A 188 12.28 0.71 -3.38
N GLY A 189 11.48 -0.33 -3.09
CA GLY A 189 11.08 -0.67 -1.72
C GLY A 189 10.14 0.34 -1.04
N LEU A 190 9.50 1.22 -1.81
CA LEU A 190 8.68 2.30 -1.24
C LEU A 190 7.34 1.83 -0.69
N ILE A 191 6.85 0.70 -1.19
CA ILE A 191 5.61 0.04 -0.77
C ILE A 191 5.92 -1.18 0.11
N THR A 192 7.18 -1.39 0.49
CA THR A 192 7.57 -2.51 1.34
C THR A 192 7.63 -2.09 2.80
N SER A 193 7.00 -2.87 3.67
CA SER A 193 7.17 -2.89 5.12
C SER A 193 8.49 -3.60 5.48
N PRO A 194 9.05 -3.42 6.70
CA PRO A 194 10.20 -4.21 7.16
C PRO A 194 10.02 -5.74 7.08
N ASN A 195 8.77 -6.21 6.97
CA ASN A 195 8.43 -7.64 6.81
C ASN A 195 8.26 -8.07 5.35
N ASP A 196 8.30 -7.14 4.40
CA ASP A 196 8.17 -7.44 2.98
C ASP A 196 9.57 -7.72 2.41
N PHE A 197 10.10 -8.90 2.71
CA PHE A 197 11.39 -9.33 2.18
C PHE A 197 11.25 -9.57 0.67
N GLY A 198 12.11 -8.94 -0.14
CA GLY A 198 12.00 -8.98 -1.60
C GLY A 198 11.98 -10.38 -2.20
N ASP A 199 12.62 -11.35 -1.54
CA ASP A 199 12.66 -12.75 -1.99
C ASP A 199 11.33 -13.49 -1.72
N VAL A 200 10.58 -13.11 -0.67
CA VAL A 200 9.27 -13.71 -0.35
C VAL A 200 8.09 -12.92 -0.93
N ARG A 201 8.33 -11.68 -1.39
CA ARG A 201 7.36 -10.80 -2.06
C ARG A 201 7.93 -10.20 -3.35
N PRO A 202 8.21 -11.00 -4.38
CA PRO A 202 8.95 -10.53 -5.55
C PRO A 202 8.20 -9.49 -6.40
N THR A 203 6.88 -9.41 -6.32
CA THR A 203 6.05 -8.59 -7.22
C THR A 203 5.10 -7.65 -6.50
N LEU A 204 4.58 -6.66 -7.24
CA LEU A 204 3.54 -5.76 -6.75
C LEU A 204 2.26 -6.53 -6.37
N TYR A 205 1.95 -7.62 -7.10
CA TYR A 205 0.84 -8.49 -6.74
C TYR A 205 1.00 -9.06 -5.33
N ASP A 206 2.20 -9.53 -4.97
CA ASP A 206 2.47 -10.13 -3.67
C ASP A 206 2.27 -9.11 -2.54
N ILE A 207 2.80 -7.90 -2.71
CA ILE A 207 2.64 -6.82 -1.73
C ILE A 207 1.16 -6.49 -1.50
N ILE A 208 0.40 -6.31 -2.58
CA ILE A 208 -1.01 -5.94 -2.47
C ILE A 208 -1.81 -7.11 -1.88
N ALA A 209 -1.62 -8.34 -2.38
CA ALA A 209 -2.37 -9.52 -1.93
C ALA A 209 -2.15 -9.80 -0.44
N HIS A 210 -0.91 -9.73 0.06
CA HIS A 210 -0.64 -9.95 1.48
C HIS A 210 -1.20 -8.85 2.38
N ARG A 211 -1.21 -7.59 1.93
CA ARG A 211 -1.89 -6.50 2.65
C ARG A 211 -3.39 -6.72 2.71
N VAL A 212 -4.01 -7.12 1.60
CA VAL A 212 -5.44 -7.45 1.56
C VAL A 212 -5.75 -8.63 2.49
N ILE A 213 -4.95 -9.70 2.44
CA ILE A 213 -5.09 -10.85 3.36
C ILE A 213 -4.97 -10.41 4.81
N SER A 214 -3.99 -9.56 5.15
CA SER A 214 -3.83 -9.05 6.52
C SER A 214 -5.04 -8.27 6.99
N TYR A 215 -5.65 -7.46 6.12
CA TYR A 215 -6.86 -6.71 6.44
C TYR A 215 -8.08 -7.63 6.58
N LEU A 216 -8.28 -8.57 5.65
CA LEU A 216 -9.41 -9.50 5.65
C LEU A 216 -9.34 -10.54 6.78
N SER A 217 -8.14 -10.80 7.34
CA SER A 217 -7.95 -11.71 8.47
C SER A 217 -8.13 -11.03 9.82
N ASP A 218 -8.34 -9.70 9.85
CA ASP A 218 -8.74 -9.01 11.08
C ASP A 218 -10.19 -9.38 11.42
N GLU A 219 -10.50 -9.56 12.70
CA GLU A 219 -11.82 -10.06 13.14
C GLU A 219 -12.89 -8.96 13.12
N GLU A 220 -12.51 -7.68 13.06
CA GLU A 220 -13.45 -6.57 13.12
C GLU A 220 -14.29 -6.31 11.86
N PRO A 221 -13.73 -6.41 10.64
CA PRO A 221 -14.53 -6.40 9.43
C PRO A 221 -15.66 -7.44 9.41
N ASP A 222 -15.51 -8.55 10.14
CA ASP A 222 -16.53 -9.60 10.24
C ASP A 222 -17.70 -9.23 11.18
N LEU A 223 -17.49 -8.30 12.12
CA LEU A 223 -18.51 -7.92 13.12
C LEU A 223 -19.67 -7.13 12.53
N VAL A 224 -19.47 -6.54 11.35
CA VAL A 224 -20.44 -5.67 10.66
C VAL A 224 -21.06 -6.31 9.42
N GLN A 225 -20.65 -7.52 9.03
CA GLN A 225 -21.21 -8.21 7.87
C GLN A 225 -22.36 -9.18 8.23
N PRO A 226 -23.37 -9.34 7.34
CA PRO A 226 -24.54 -10.19 7.60
C PRO A 226 -24.18 -11.68 7.74
N SER A 227 -25.09 -12.42 8.40
CA SER A 227 -24.90 -13.73 9.05
C SER A 227 -24.54 -14.95 8.18
N TYR A 228 -24.31 -14.80 6.88
CA TYR A 228 -23.92 -15.94 6.02
C TYR A 228 -22.42 -16.15 6.07
N LYS A 229 -21.99 -16.97 7.04
CA LYS A 229 -20.58 -17.26 7.25
C LYS A 229 -20.11 -18.34 6.28
N PHE A 230 -19.26 -17.97 5.32
CA PHE A 230 -18.35 -18.94 4.73
C PHE A 230 -17.41 -19.41 5.85
N GLU A 231 -17.33 -20.72 6.07
CA GLU A 231 -16.45 -21.30 7.08
C GLU A 231 -15.35 -22.11 6.41
N ILE A 232 -14.16 -22.10 7.02
CA ILE A 232 -13.01 -22.90 6.58
C ILE A 232 -13.06 -24.22 7.36
N ASP A 233 -13.99 -25.09 6.97
CA ASP A 233 -14.30 -26.35 7.69
C ASP A 233 -14.00 -27.61 6.85
N ASN A 234 -13.50 -27.44 5.63
CA ASN A 234 -13.14 -28.54 4.75
C ASN A 234 -11.63 -28.84 4.84
N PRO A 235 -11.21 -30.06 5.25
CA PRO A 235 -9.80 -30.45 5.27
C PRO A 235 -9.08 -30.31 3.92
N ALA A 236 -9.82 -30.31 2.80
CA ALA A 236 -9.26 -30.05 1.47
C ALA A 236 -8.54 -28.70 1.35
N PHE A 237 -8.90 -27.72 2.19
CA PHE A 237 -8.24 -26.42 2.27
C PHE A 237 -6.80 -26.51 2.81
N LEU A 238 -6.44 -27.59 3.50
CA LEU A 238 -5.10 -27.87 4.03
C LEU A 238 -4.38 -28.98 3.24
N GLY A 239 -4.86 -29.28 2.03
CA GLY A 239 -4.26 -30.27 1.15
C GLY A 239 -2.90 -29.82 0.58
N SER A 240 -2.28 -30.69 -0.23
CA SER A 240 -1.05 -30.32 -0.95
C SER A 240 -1.28 -29.12 -1.88
N VAL A 241 -0.21 -28.40 -2.22
CA VAL A 241 -0.23 -27.28 -3.20
C VAL A 241 -1.02 -27.67 -4.46
N ASP A 242 -0.74 -28.85 -5.01
CA ASP A 242 -1.39 -29.37 -6.21
C ASP A 242 -2.89 -29.58 -6.03
N HIS A 243 -3.32 -30.06 -4.87
CA HIS A 243 -4.73 -30.28 -4.56
C HIS A 243 -5.45 -28.95 -4.29
N PHE A 244 -4.87 -28.11 -3.42
CA PHE A 244 -5.47 -26.85 -3.00
C PHE A 244 -5.64 -25.87 -4.16
N THR A 245 -4.65 -25.73 -5.04
CA THR A 245 -4.70 -24.79 -6.18
C THR A 245 -5.74 -25.16 -7.25
N LYS A 246 -6.10 -26.45 -7.34
CA LYS A 246 -7.11 -27.01 -8.25
C LYS A 246 -8.50 -27.11 -7.63
N LEU A 247 -8.63 -26.90 -6.32
CA LEU A 247 -9.90 -26.99 -5.60
C LEU A 247 -10.86 -25.88 -6.06
N THR A 248 -12.08 -26.26 -6.45
CA THR A 248 -13.15 -25.29 -6.71
C THR A 248 -13.76 -24.84 -5.40
N ILE A 249 -13.47 -23.60 -4.98
CA ILE A 249 -14.02 -22.99 -3.76
C ILE A 249 -15.17 -22.08 -4.16
N THR A 250 -16.36 -22.33 -3.62
CA THR A 250 -17.57 -21.53 -3.89
C THR A 250 -18.14 -20.97 -2.60
N SER A 251 -18.81 -19.82 -2.70
CA SER A 251 -19.55 -19.21 -1.60
C SER A 251 -20.85 -18.63 -2.13
N LYS A 252 -21.91 -18.65 -1.31
CA LYS A 252 -23.15 -17.91 -1.59
C LYS A 252 -22.95 -16.41 -1.39
N ASP A 253 -22.02 -16.03 -0.53
CA ASP A 253 -21.60 -14.66 -0.29
C ASP A 253 -20.18 -14.44 -0.81
N SER A 254 -20.08 -13.77 -1.96
CA SER A 254 -18.79 -13.42 -2.57
C SER A 254 -18.01 -12.35 -1.79
N LEU A 255 -18.67 -11.63 -0.87
CA LEU A 255 -18.05 -10.58 -0.06
C LEU A 255 -17.47 -11.09 1.25
N SER A 256 -17.77 -12.34 1.62
CA SER A 256 -17.20 -12.96 2.82
C SER A 256 -15.67 -12.82 2.82
N THR A 257 -15.16 -12.24 3.89
CA THR A 257 -13.73 -12.01 4.14
C THR A 257 -12.93 -13.32 4.07
N LYS A 258 -13.36 -14.35 4.78
CA LYS A 258 -12.78 -15.70 4.76
C LYS A 258 -12.73 -16.29 3.35
N PHE A 259 -13.80 -16.14 2.58
CA PHE A 259 -13.85 -16.60 1.19
C PHE A 259 -12.84 -15.84 0.30
N GLN A 260 -12.79 -14.51 0.41
CA GLN A 260 -11.82 -13.70 -0.33
C GLN A 260 -10.37 -14.04 0.07
N THR A 261 -10.11 -14.21 1.37
CA THR A 261 -8.80 -14.59 1.92
C THR A 261 -8.33 -15.93 1.36
N ILE A 262 -9.15 -16.98 1.42
CA ILE A 262 -8.74 -18.30 0.91
C ILE A 262 -8.53 -18.30 -0.61
N LYS A 263 -9.29 -17.48 -1.34
CA LYS A 263 -9.09 -17.27 -2.78
C LYS A 263 -7.75 -16.60 -3.09
N LEU A 264 -7.37 -15.57 -2.32
CA LEU A 264 -6.07 -14.92 -2.47
C LEU A 264 -4.90 -15.86 -2.15
N TYR A 265 -5.01 -16.66 -1.07
CA TYR A 265 -4.02 -17.72 -0.80
C TYR A 265 -3.91 -18.70 -1.97
N GLN A 266 -5.05 -19.14 -2.53
CA GLN A 266 -5.06 -20.05 -3.68
C GLN A 266 -4.37 -19.43 -4.91
N ASP A 267 -4.58 -18.14 -5.16
CA ASP A 267 -4.01 -17.44 -6.30
C ASP A 267 -2.50 -17.19 -6.12
N LEU A 268 -2.05 -16.80 -4.93
CA LEU A 268 -0.62 -16.67 -4.58
C LEU A 268 0.14 -17.99 -4.71
N ILE A 269 -0.39 -19.07 -4.12
CA ILE A 269 0.22 -20.41 -4.20
C ILE A 269 0.30 -20.87 -5.66
N ARG A 270 -0.76 -20.64 -6.46
CA ARG A 270 -0.75 -20.98 -7.90
C ARG A 270 0.30 -20.17 -8.65
N PHE A 271 0.38 -18.87 -8.38
CA PHE A 271 1.33 -17.96 -9.00
C PHE A 271 2.78 -18.37 -8.70
N HIS A 272 3.14 -18.53 -7.43
CA HIS A 272 4.50 -18.87 -7.03
C HIS A 272 4.92 -20.28 -7.47
N SER A 273 4.01 -21.25 -7.37
CA SER A 273 4.26 -22.63 -7.84
C SER A 273 4.55 -22.66 -9.34
N LYS A 274 3.79 -21.93 -10.16
CA LYS A 274 3.99 -21.88 -11.62
C LYS A 274 5.31 -21.21 -12.04
N ASN A 275 5.77 -20.22 -11.27
CA ASN A 275 6.94 -19.42 -11.62
C ASN A 275 8.23 -19.86 -10.90
N GLY A 276 8.17 -20.88 -10.03
CA GLY A 276 9.33 -21.40 -9.31
C GLY A 276 9.86 -20.47 -8.21
N PHE A 277 9.01 -19.56 -7.70
CA PHE A 277 9.35 -18.68 -6.58
C PHE A 277 9.24 -19.46 -5.26
N THR A 278 10.27 -20.24 -4.94
CA THR A 278 10.24 -21.20 -3.83
C THR A 278 10.13 -20.50 -2.48
N GLU A 279 10.88 -19.43 -2.28
CA GLU A 279 10.89 -18.63 -1.05
C GLU A 279 9.52 -17.98 -0.81
N ALA A 280 8.93 -17.38 -1.85
CA ALA A 280 7.59 -16.81 -1.78
C ALA A 280 6.52 -17.89 -1.56
N LEU A 281 6.64 -19.05 -2.20
CA LEU A 281 5.71 -20.17 -2.02
C LEU A 281 5.71 -20.73 -0.59
N VAL A 282 6.88 -20.79 0.06
CA VAL A 282 7.01 -21.29 1.44
C VAL A 282 6.42 -20.33 2.46
N ASP A 283 6.41 -19.03 2.16
CA ASP A 283 5.91 -18.01 3.07
C ASP A 283 4.38 -17.90 3.08
N VAL A 284 3.72 -18.27 1.98
CA VAL A 284 2.25 -18.27 1.80
C VAL A 284 1.59 -19.46 2.51
#